data_AF-A0AAV7JQS5-F1
#
_entry.id   AF-A0AAV7JQS5-F1
#
_cell.length_a   1.000
_cell.length_b   1.000
_cell.length_c   1.000
_cell.angle_alpha   90.00
_cell.angle_beta   90.00
_cell.angle_gamma   90.00
#
_symmetry.space_group_name_H-M   'P 1'
#
loop_
_entity.id
_entity.type
_entity.pdbx_description
1 polymer ?
#
loop_
_entity_poly.entity_id
_entity_poly.type
_entity_poly.pdbx_seq_one_letter_code
_entity_poly.pdbx_strand_id
1 'polypeptide(L)'
;MPFAIPMAWREQKNHLDDCYFCLIDITGFSAKNKHALVYPDLDSARRPIPHDISLPIPTPKPQQIKIWCDMVEDVHADSTDANYVPEDELLEPQTFTQGELNDLVRDLDLSKDKAELLASRLKQKNLLDKMS
;
A
#
# COMPACT_ATOMS: atom_id res chain seq x y z
N MET A 1 -9.21 9.33 12.13
CA MET A 1 -9.70 10.59 11.53
C MET A 1 -9.25 10.62 10.09
N PRO A 2 -10.17 10.68 9.10
CA PRO A 2 -9.79 10.89 7.71
C PRO A 2 -9.30 12.33 7.51
N PHE A 3 -8.29 12.48 6.67
CA PHE A 3 -7.76 13.79 6.26
C PHE A 3 -8.11 14.01 4.80
N ALA A 4 -8.50 15.25 4.45
CA ALA A 4 -8.73 15.63 3.07
C ALA A 4 -7.44 15.61 2.26
N ILE A 5 -6.35 16.06 2.89
CA ILE A 5 -5.01 16.03 2.32
C ILE A 5 -4.12 15.31 3.32
N PRO A 6 -3.46 14.20 2.92
CA PRO A 6 -2.56 13.47 3.80
C PRO A 6 -1.31 14.31 4.10
N MET A 7 -0.57 13.87 5.11
CA MET A 7 0.76 14.42 5.40
C MET A 7 1.66 14.21 4.18
N ALA A 8 2.40 15.26 3.80
CA ALA A 8 3.27 15.22 2.63
C ALA A 8 4.73 15.42 3.06
N TRP A 9 5.59 14.50 2.64
CA TRP A 9 7.02 14.52 2.90
C TRP A 9 7.77 14.82 1.61
N ARG A 10 8.78 15.69 1.69
CA ARG A 10 9.65 16.12 0.60
C ARG A 10 11.08 16.20 1.09
N GLU A 11 12.01 16.28 0.14
CA GLU A 11 13.41 16.53 0.45
C GLU A 11 13.58 17.87 1.17
N GLN A 12 14.31 17.85 2.28
CA GLN A 12 14.62 19.04 3.07
C GLN A 12 15.65 19.91 2.35
N LYS A 13 15.44 21.22 2.36
CA LYS A 13 16.36 22.18 1.75
C LYS A 13 17.63 22.38 2.58
N ASN A 14 17.52 22.30 3.91
CA ASN A 14 18.62 22.47 4.85
C ASN A 14 18.26 21.96 6.26
N HIS A 15 19.23 21.98 7.18
CA HIS A 15 19.09 21.50 8.56
C HIS A 15 18.70 22.58 9.59
N LEU A 16 18.56 23.84 9.17
CA LEU A 16 18.33 24.98 10.06
C LEU A 16 16.84 25.30 10.20
N ASP A 17 16.12 25.41 9.07
CA ASP A 17 14.72 25.85 9.05
C ASP A 17 13.75 24.91 8.31
N ASP A 18 14.26 23.94 7.55
CA ASP A 18 13.43 23.00 6.76
C ASP A 18 13.68 21.53 7.11
N CYS A 19 14.30 21.26 8.27
CA CYS A 19 14.49 19.90 8.77
C CYS A 19 13.49 19.61 9.90
N TYR A 20 12.48 18.80 9.59
CA TYR A 20 11.42 18.42 10.54
C TYR A 20 11.97 17.77 11.82
N PHE A 21 12.98 16.90 11.70
CA PHE A 21 13.57 16.23 12.86
C PHE A 21 14.50 17.14 13.67
N CYS A 22 15.11 18.14 13.04
CA CYS A 22 16.06 19.05 13.68
C CYS A 22 15.34 20.11 14.52
N LEU A 23 14.18 20.55 14.06
CA LEU A 23 13.39 21.61 14.70
C LEU A 23 12.56 21.11 15.90
N ILE A 24 12.41 19.80 16.05
CA ILE A 24 11.58 19.22 17.10
C ILE A 24 12.43 18.78 18.28
N ASP A 25 12.23 19.44 19.41
CA ASP A 25 12.73 18.97 20.69
C ASP A 25 11.76 17.95 21.29
N ILE A 26 12.15 16.68 21.23
CA ILE A 26 11.41 15.57 21.85
C ILE A 26 11.85 15.29 23.30
N THR A 27 12.81 16.04 23.84
CA THR A 27 13.31 15.79 25.19
C THR A 27 12.20 15.99 26.24
N GLY A 28 12.10 15.09 27.20
CA GLY A 28 11.05 15.12 28.23
C GLY A 28 9.66 14.66 27.76
N PHE A 29 9.48 14.31 26.48
CA PHE A 29 8.26 13.67 26.01
C PHE A 29 8.29 12.15 26.15
N SER A 30 7.14 11.60 26.48
CA SER A 30 6.87 10.19 26.73
C SER A 30 5.52 9.83 26.10
N ALA A 31 5.19 8.54 26.09
CA ALA A 31 3.90 8.08 25.60
C ALA A 31 2.68 8.75 26.27
N LYS A 32 2.83 9.24 27.52
CA LYS A 32 1.75 9.87 28.30
C LYS A 32 1.52 11.34 27.96
N ASN A 33 2.55 12.08 27.54
CA ASN A 33 2.50 13.53 27.28
C ASN A 33 2.82 13.91 25.83
N LYS A 34 3.00 12.93 24.93
CA LYS A 34 3.27 13.17 23.49
C LYS A 34 2.24 14.06 22.77
N HIS A 35 1.03 14.18 23.31
CA HIS A 35 -0.03 15.04 22.76
C HIS A 35 0.29 16.53 22.87
N ALA A 36 1.15 16.92 23.83
CA ALA A 36 1.58 18.30 24.01
C ALA A 36 2.72 18.70 23.07
N LEU A 37 3.28 17.74 22.31
CA LEU A 37 4.33 18.02 21.35
C LEU A 37 3.73 18.69 20.12
N VAL A 38 4.20 19.90 19.82
CA VAL A 38 3.72 20.71 18.70
C VAL A 38 4.67 20.52 17.52
N TYR A 39 4.12 20.03 16.41
CA TYR A 39 4.86 19.87 15.17
C TYR A 39 4.70 21.09 14.24
N PRO A 40 5.80 21.70 13.75
CA PRO A 40 5.75 22.81 12.81
C PRO A 40 5.26 22.31 11.44
N ASP A 41 4.72 23.23 10.65
CA ASP A 41 4.41 22.99 9.25
C ASP A 41 5.59 23.49 8.41
N LEU A 42 6.21 22.59 7.66
CA LEU A 42 7.42 22.87 6.88
C LEU A 42 7.20 22.55 5.40
N ASP A 43 8.02 23.11 4.53
CA ASP A 43 7.98 22.78 3.11
C ASP A 43 8.35 21.30 2.87
N SER A 44 9.32 20.79 3.64
CA SER A 44 9.74 19.39 3.62
C SER A 44 8.77 18.42 4.30
N ALA A 45 7.94 18.91 5.23
CA ALA A 45 7.02 18.09 6.01
C ALA A 45 5.72 18.87 6.27
N ARG A 46 4.80 18.80 5.30
CA ARG A 46 3.50 19.47 5.37
C ARG A 46 2.51 18.64 6.17
N ARG A 47 1.83 19.28 7.12
CA ARG A 47 0.85 18.63 7.99
C ARG A 47 -0.40 18.19 7.21
N PRO A 48 -1.05 17.11 7.66
CA PRO A 48 -2.30 16.68 7.06
C PRO A 48 -3.39 17.71 7.35
N ILE A 49 -4.29 17.90 6.38
CA ILE A 49 -5.40 18.85 6.47
C ILE A 49 -6.68 18.07 6.73
N PRO A 50 -7.39 18.32 7.84
CA PRO A 50 -8.66 17.66 8.11
C PRO A 50 -9.72 18.07 7.08
N HIS A 51 -10.72 17.21 6.90
CA HIS A 51 -11.91 17.59 6.12
C HIS A 51 -12.63 18.76 6.79
N ASP A 52 -13.12 19.67 5.96
CA ASP A 52 -13.98 20.77 6.34
C ASP A 52 -15.06 20.99 5.26
N ILE A 53 -15.79 22.11 5.35
CA ILE A 53 -16.85 22.44 4.39
C ILE A 53 -16.28 22.62 2.96
N SER A 54 -15.03 23.07 2.83
CA SER A 54 -14.35 23.26 1.54
C SER A 54 -13.76 21.96 0.99
N LEU A 55 -13.41 21.02 1.88
CA LEU A 55 -12.84 19.71 1.56
C LEU A 55 -13.72 18.60 2.16
N PRO A 56 -14.94 18.36 1.63
CA PRO A 56 -15.83 17.35 2.16
C PRO A 56 -15.25 15.94 1.97
N ILE A 57 -15.72 15.00 2.80
CA ILE A 57 -15.40 13.58 2.63
C ILE A 57 -15.98 13.13 1.28
N PRO A 58 -15.17 12.56 0.36
CA PRO A 58 -15.69 12.04 -0.89
C PRO A 58 -16.72 10.95 -0.61
N THR A 59 -17.97 11.18 -1.02
CA THR A 59 -18.98 10.12 -1.01
C THR A 59 -18.62 9.13 -2.11
N PRO A 60 -18.52 7.82 -1.83
CA PRO A 60 -18.35 6.83 -2.88
C PRO A 60 -19.50 7.01 -3.89
N LYS A 61 -19.17 7.10 -5.18
CA LYS A 61 -20.20 7.10 -6.22
C LYS A 61 -20.97 5.79 -6.12
N PRO A 62 -22.30 5.78 -6.23
CA PRO A 62 -23.04 4.54 -6.43
C PRO A 62 -22.42 3.87 -7.64
N GLN A 63 -21.77 2.72 -7.43
CA GLN A 63 -21.25 1.94 -8.54
C GLN A 63 -22.48 1.54 -9.36
N GLN A 64 -22.64 2.12 -10.55
CA GLN A 64 -23.36 1.40 -11.60
C GLN A 64 -22.49 0.19 -11.89
N ILE A 65 -22.82 -0.89 -11.19
CA ILE A 65 -22.34 -2.22 -11.48
C ILE A 65 -22.73 -2.48 -12.95
N LYS A 66 -21.85 -2.15 -13.88
CA LYS A 66 -21.84 -2.81 -15.18
C LYS A 66 -21.26 -4.19 -14.91
N ILE A 67 -22.15 -5.09 -14.50
CA ILE A 67 -21.96 -6.53 -14.69
C ILE A 67 -21.57 -6.71 -16.15
N TRP A 68 -20.28 -6.92 -16.41
CA TRP A 68 -19.88 -7.87 -17.43
C TRP A 68 -19.52 -9.14 -16.67
N CYS A 69 -20.52 -9.75 -16.02
CA CYS A 69 -20.45 -11.19 -15.77
C CYS A 69 -20.90 -11.82 -17.07
N ASP A 70 -19.96 -12.47 -17.75
CA ASP A 70 -20.34 -13.65 -18.48
C ASP A 70 -20.84 -14.66 -17.44
N MET A 71 -22.17 -14.80 -17.41
CA MET A 71 -22.99 -15.86 -16.84
C MET A 71 -22.44 -16.62 -15.61
N VAL A 72 -23.06 -16.39 -14.46
CA VAL A 72 -24.07 -17.32 -13.91
C VAL A 72 -24.91 -16.57 -12.87
N GLU A 73 -26.23 -16.51 -13.12
CA GLU A 73 -27.23 -16.07 -12.15
C GLU A 73 -27.35 -17.09 -11.02
N ASP A 74 -27.44 -16.65 -9.77
CA ASP A 74 -28.58 -17.03 -8.94
C ASP A 74 -28.82 -16.00 -7.82
N VAL A 75 -30.08 -15.80 -7.50
CA VAL A 75 -30.66 -14.67 -6.80
C VAL A 75 -30.90 -15.05 -5.34
N HIS A 76 -30.42 -14.28 -4.35
CA HIS A 76 -31.34 -13.79 -3.32
C HIS A 76 -30.78 -12.67 -2.44
N ALA A 77 -31.70 -11.78 -2.12
CA ALA A 77 -31.55 -10.71 -1.15
C ALA A 77 -31.81 -11.24 0.28
N ASP A 78 -31.35 -10.42 1.23
CA ASP A 78 -31.76 -10.33 2.63
C ASP A 78 -30.80 -10.90 3.67
N SER A 79 -30.41 -9.96 4.56
CA SER A 79 -30.30 -10.09 6.01
C SER A 79 -29.41 -11.16 6.66
N THR A 80 -28.83 -10.72 7.78
CA THR A 80 -28.12 -11.46 8.84
C THR A 80 -26.68 -11.92 8.58
N ASP A 81 -25.80 -11.19 9.28
CA ASP A 81 -24.71 -11.67 10.15
C ASP A 81 -24.44 -13.19 10.19
N ALA A 82 -23.14 -13.50 10.28
CA ALA A 82 -22.51 -14.82 10.37
C ALA A 82 -22.30 -15.59 9.05
N ASN A 83 -21.28 -15.19 8.27
CA ASN A 83 -20.31 -16.08 7.58
C ASN A 83 -19.33 -15.28 6.72
N TYR A 84 -18.64 -14.29 7.31
CA TYR A 84 -17.42 -13.77 6.68
C TYR A 84 -16.32 -14.82 6.86
N VAL A 85 -16.05 -15.58 5.80
CA VAL A 85 -14.86 -16.44 5.71
C VAL A 85 -13.73 -15.54 5.22
N PRO A 86 -12.64 -15.35 5.99
CA PRO A 86 -11.48 -14.65 5.49
C PRO A 86 -10.99 -15.36 4.23
N GLU A 87 -10.86 -14.63 3.12
CA GLU A 87 -10.33 -15.15 1.84
C GLU A 87 -8.85 -15.63 1.95
N ASP A 88 -8.26 -15.54 3.14
CA ASP A 88 -6.89 -15.97 3.43
C ASP A 88 -6.69 -17.50 3.43
N GLU A 89 -7.74 -18.33 3.40
CA GLU A 89 -7.55 -19.78 3.56
C GLU A 89 -7.29 -20.59 2.27
N LEU A 90 -7.36 -20.05 1.04
CA LEU A 90 -7.20 -20.88 -0.18
C LEU A 90 -6.50 -20.24 -1.40
N LEU A 91 -5.91 -19.04 -1.29
CA LEU A 91 -5.14 -18.52 -2.42
C LEU A 91 -3.77 -19.21 -2.48
N GLU A 92 -3.66 -20.21 -3.34
CA GLU A 92 -2.36 -20.80 -3.69
C GLU A 92 -1.38 -19.67 -4.08
N PRO A 93 -0.11 -19.74 -3.64
CA PRO A 93 0.87 -18.72 -3.99
C PRO A 93 0.93 -18.53 -5.50
N GLN A 94 0.79 -17.28 -5.97
CA GLN A 94 0.96 -16.96 -7.38
C GLN A 94 2.40 -17.34 -7.79
N THR A 95 2.52 -18.31 -8.68
CA THR A 95 3.80 -18.75 -9.24
C THR A 95 4.13 -17.97 -10.50
N PHE A 96 5.42 -17.85 -10.79
CA PHE A 96 5.92 -17.33 -12.06
C PHE A 96 5.97 -18.46 -13.09
N THR A 97 5.38 -18.22 -14.25
CA THR A 97 5.61 -19.02 -15.46
C THR A 97 7.02 -18.78 -16.01
N GLN A 98 7.50 -19.68 -16.89
CA GLN A 98 8.80 -19.50 -17.54
C GLN A 98 8.86 -18.21 -18.39
N GLY A 99 7.73 -17.81 -18.98
CA GLY A 99 7.63 -16.56 -19.75
C GLY A 99 7.82 -15.34 -18.87
N GLU A 100 7.07 -15.26 -17.76
CA GLU A 100 7.17 -14.15 -16.81
C GLU A 100 8.56 -14.06 -16.17
N LEU A 101 9.19 -15.21 -15.87
CA LEU A 101 10.55 -15.23 -15.38
C LEU A 101 11.55 -14.67 -16.42
N ASN A 102 11.37 -15.02 -17.69
CA ASN A 102 12.23 -14.53 -18.77
C ASN A 102 12.04 -13.03 -19.02
N ASP A 103 10.81 -12.55 -18.97
CA ASP A 103 10.50 -11.13 -19.11
C ASP A 103 11.10 -10.34 -17.93
N LEU A 104 10.96 -10.84 -16.70
CA LEU A 104 11.60 -10.24 -15.52
C LEU A 104 13.13 -10.15 -15.64
N VAL A 105 13.77 -11.19 -16.18
CA VAL A 105 15.22 -11.20 -16.43
C VAL A 105 15.63 -10.11 -17.42
N ARG A 106 14.81 -9.87 -18.47
CA ARG A 106 15.05 -8.85 -19.48
C ARG A 106 14.79 -7.43 -18.96
N ASP A 107 13.71 -7.24 -18.23
CA ASP A 107 13.32 -5.94 -17.65
C ASP A 107 14.37 -5.42 -16.66
N LEU A 108 15.02 -6.34 -15.93
CA LEU A 108 16.07 -6.04 -14.97
C LEU A 108 17.49 -6.07 -15.55
N ASP A 109 17.63 -6.38 -16.85
CA ASP A 109 18.92 -6.52 -17.56
C ASP A 109 19.93 -7.38 -16.78
N LEU A 110 19.49 -8.57 -16.34
CA LEU A 110 20.33 -9.45 -15.53
C LEU A 110 21.35 -10.20 -16.38
N SER A 111 22.60 -10.25 -15.90
CA SER A 111 23.59 -11.19 -16.43
C SER A 111 23.16 -12.64 -16.19
N LYS A 112 23.67 -13.57 -17.01
CA LYS A 112 23.34 -15.00 -16.93
C LYS A 112 23.46 -15.56 -15.50
N ASP A 113 24.57 -15.29 -14.82
CA ASP A 113 24.80 -15.79 -13.45
C ASP A 113 23.77 -15.25 -12.45
N LYS A 114 23.33 -14.00 -12.62
CA LYS A 114 22.31 -13.38 -11.75
C LYS A 114 20.91 -13.91 -12.05
N ALA A 115 20.60 -14.14 -13.33
CA ALA A 115 19.35 -14.74 -13.76
C ALA A 115 19.23 -16.19 -13.23
N GLU A 116 20.30 -16.98 -13.30
CA GLU A 116 20.34 -18.33 -12.74
C GLU A 116 20.17 -18.33 -11.22
N LEU A 117 20.82 -17.38 -10.51
CA LEU A 117 20.65 -17.22 -9.08
C LEU A 117 19.21 -16.85 -8.71
N LEU A 118 18.59 -15.91 -9.44
CA LEU A 118 17.19 -15.52 -9.27
C LEU A 118 16.26 -16.74 -9.42
N ALA A 119 16.39 -17.47 -10.53
CA ALA A 119 15.59 -18.67 -10.81
C ALA A 119 15.76 -19.73 -9.71
N SER A 120 16.99 -19.95 -9.25
CA SER A 120 17.30 -20.88 -8.16
C SER A 120 16.59 -20.48 -6.85
N ARG A 121 16.57 -19.19 -6.50
CA ARG A 121 15.90 -18.68 -5.30
C ARG A 121 14.37 -18.78 -5.40
N LEU A 122 13.79 -18.45 -6.56
CA LEU A 122 12.35 -18.59 -6.79
C LEU A 122 11.91 -20.06 -6.72
N LYS A 123 12.73 -20.98 -7.27
CA LYS A 123 12.51 -22.42 -7.15
C LYS A 123 12.53 -22.89 -5.70
N GLN A 124 13.51 -22.45 -4.90
CA GLN A 124 13.59 -22.79 -3.48
C GLN A 124 12.37 -22.30 -2.67
N LYS A 125 11.72 -21.22 -3.13
CA LYS A 125 10.52 -20.67 -2.51
C LYS A 125 9.22 -21.28 -3.04
N ASN A 126 9.28 -22.27 -3.94
CA ASN A 126 8.13 -22.84 -4.63
C ASN A 126 7.29 -21.78 -5.35
N LEU A 127 7.94 -20.72 -5.87
CA LEU A 127 7.31 -19.63 -6.60
C LEU A 127 7.47 -19.76 -8.11
N LEU A 128 8.04 -20.86 -8.61
CA LEU A 128 8.06 -21.17 -10.04
C LEU A 128 7.00 -22.20 -10.33
N ASP A 129 6.31 -22.01 -11.45
CA ASP A 129 5.33 -22.98 -11.90
C ASP A 129 6.02 -24.32 -12.19
N LYS A 130 5.38 -25.41 -11.77
CA LYS A 130 5.94 -26.74 -12.00
C LYS A 130 5.70 -27.05 -13.46
N MET A 131 6.72 -26.84 -14.29
CA MET A 131 6.73 -27.34 -15.66
C MET A 131 6.38 -28.83 -15.63
N SER A 132 5.21 -29.19 -16.18
CA SER A 132 4.82 -30.58 -16.41
C SER A 132 5.72 -31.26 -17.44
#